data_AF-A0A4Q4V2Y6-F1
#
_entry.id   AF-A0A4Q4V2Y6-F1
#
_cell.length_a   1.000
_cell.length_b   1.000
_cell.length_c   1.000
_cell.angle_alpha   90.00
_cell.angle_beta   90.00
_cell.angle_gamma   90.00
#
_symmetry.space_group_name_H-M   'P 1'
#
loop_
_entity.id
_entity.type
_entity.pdbx_description
1 polymer ?
#
loop_
_entity_poly.entity_id
_entity_poly.type
_entity_poly.pdbx_seq_one_letter_code
_entity_poly.pdbx_strand_id
1 'polypeptide(L)'
;MQTALTKLQSDAAALGPLSATLQSNAAILRQSIRDADGVIEGSRALPAPDIDALLVAPTVVANQLYDAVAEERALGDAIFVLGRAVERGRIGPAVFAKTTRSLAREWYLKKALVRKIGRGMGLVG
;
A
#
# COMPACT_ATOMS: atom_id res chain seq x y z
N MET A 1 49.58 44.67 22.47
CA MET A 1 49.98 43.34 22.99
C MET A 1 48.95 42.72 23.92
N GLN A 2 48.45 43.46 24.92
CA GLN A 2 47.51 42.93 25.93
C GLN A 2 46.21 42.35 25.35
N THR A 3 45.67 42.96 24.30
CA THR A 3 44.47 42.53 23.56
C THR A 3 44.66 41.25 22.75
N ALA A 4 45.87 40.97 22.27
CA ALA A 4 46.17 39.74 21.53
C ALA A 4 46.30 38.54 22.48
N LEU A 5 46.87 38.77 23.66
CA LEU A 5 46.96 37.78 24.74
C LEU A 5 45.57 37.37 25.27
N THR A 6 44.66 38.33 25.44
CA THR A 6 43.29 38.04 25.89
C THR A 6 42.48 37.27 24.84
N LYS A 7 42.64 37.58 23.54
CA LYS A 7 42.03 36.80 22.46
C LYS A 7 42.57 35.36 22.40
N LEU A 8 43.88 35.17 22.54
CA LEU A 8 44.46 33.82 22.60
C LEU A 8 43.97 33.03 23.82
N GLN A 9 43.81 33.68 24.98
CA GLN A 9 43.23 33.05 26.17
C GLN A 9 41.75 32.68 25.98
N SER A 10 40.95 33.54 25.33
CA SER A 10 39.55 33.21 25.02
C SER A 10 39.42 32.08 24.01
N ASP A 11 40.27 32.08 22.97
CA ASP A 11 40.28 31.05 21.94
C ASP A 11 40.72 29.71 22.52
N ALA A 12 41.76 29.70 23.38
CA ALA A 12 42.19 28.50 24.10
C ALA A 12 41.09 27.95 25.02
N ALA A 13 40.33 28.82 25.68
CA ALA A 13 39.18 28.42 26.51
C ALA A 13 38.01 27.87 25.69
N ALA A 14 37.82 28.35 24.45
CA ALA A 14 36.75 27.89 23.55
C ALA A 14 37.02 26.53 22.89
N LEU A 15 38.29 26.15 22.70
CA LEU A 15 38.68 24.87 22.09
C LEU A 15 38.23 23.64 22.89
N GLY A 16 38.25 23.70 24.22
CA GLY A 16 37.83 22.60 25.10
C GLY A 16 36.35 22.23 24.93
N PRO A 17 35.42 23.18 25.11
CA PRO A 17 33.99 22.98 24.85
C PRO A 17 33.71 22.53 23.42
N LEU A 18 34.37 23.14 22.41
CA LEU A 18 34.21 22.75 21.02
C LEU A 18 34.63 21.29 20.78
N SER A 19 35.76 20.87 21.34
CA SER A 19 36.23 19.48 21.27
C SER A 19 35.24 18.51 21.92
N ALA A 20 34.68 18.87 23.09
CA ALA A 20 33.67 18.05 23.77
C ALA A 20 32.37 17.93 22.93
N THR A 21 31.92 19.02 22.31
CA THR A 21 30.77 19.00 21.40
C THR A 21 31.03 18.15 20.17
N LEU A 22 32.23 18.26 19.56
CA LEU A 22 32.60 17.44 18.39
C LEU A 22 32.69 15.95 18.75
N GLN A 23 33.25 15.60 19.92
CA GLN A 23 33.28 14.21 20.39
C GLN A 23 31.87 13.66 20.64
N SER A 24 30.99 14.46 21.26
CA SER A 24 29.58 14.09 21.46
C SER A 24 28.86 13.86 20.13
N ASN A 25 28.97 14.80 19.19
CA ASN A 25 28.36 14.67 17.87
C ASN A 25 28.90 13.47 17.09
N ALA A 26 30.22 13.21 17.15
CA ALA A 26 30.82 12.06 16.52
C ALA A 26 30.33 10.73 17.14
N ALA A 27 30.12 10.69 18.45
CA ALA A 27 29.54 9.52 19.12
C ALA A 27 28.09 9.29 18.70
N ILE A 28 27.27 10.37 18.64
CA ILE A 28 25.88 10.32 18.18
C ILE A 28 25.83 9.82 16.73
N LEU A 29 26.62 10.40 15.82
CA LEU A 29 26.63 10.01 14.41
C LEU A 29 27.03 8.54 14.24
N ARG A 30 28.05 8.07 14.97
CA ARG A 30 28.46 6.65 14.93
C ARG A 30 27.35 5.73 15.45
N GLN A 31 26.60 6.16 16.46
CA GLN A 31 25.47 5.39 16.96
C GLN A 31 24.33 5.36 15.94
N SER A 32 23.94 6.51 15.38
CA SER A 32 22.89 6.59 14.37
C SER A 32 23.21 5.78 13.11
N ILE A 33 24.47 5.73 12.69
CA ILE A 33 24.90 4.87 11.58
C ILE A 33 24.68 3.40 11.93
N ARG A 34 25.11 2.95 13.11
CA ARG A 34 24.89 1.57 13.56
C ARG A 34 23.41 1.21 13.66
N ASP A 35 22.60 2.11 14.17
CA ASP A 35 21.15 1.90 14.30
C ASP A 35 20.49 1.79 12.92
N ALA A 36 20.89 2.66 11.98
CA ALA A 36 20.41 2.60 10.60
C ALA A 36 20.83 1.31 9.89
N ASP A 37 22.08 0.87 10.06
CA ASP A 37 22.56 -0.42 9.54
C ASP A 37 21.75 -1.59 10.11
N GLY A 38 21.43 -1.55 11.40
CA GLY A 38 20.55 -2.53 12.05
C GLY A 38 19.14 -2.57 11.45
N VAL A 39 18.55 -1.40 11.17
CA VAL A 39 17.24 -1.31 10.51
C VAL A 39 17.29 -1.84 9.08
N ILE A 40 18.35 -1.55 8.32
CA ILE A 40 18.53 -2.01 6.94
C ILE A 40 18.65 -3.54 6.88
N GLU A 41 19.51 -4.12 7.71
CA GLU A 41 19.67 -5.59 7.76
C GLU A 41 18.40 -6.28 8.28
N GLY A 42 17.73 -5.70 9.28
CA GLY A 42 16.42 -6.18 9.72
C GLY A 42 15.38 -6.16 8.59
N SER A 43 15.36 -5.08 7.79
CA SER A 43 14.45 -4.90 6.66
C SER A 43 14.71 -5.87 5.52
N ARG A 44 15.98 -6.22 5.26
CA ARG A 44 16.36 -7.21 4.23
C ARG A 44 15.95 -8.64 4.59
N ALA A 45 15.88 -8.96 5.87
CA ALA A 45 15.45 -10.27 6.35
C ALA A 45 13.93 -10.48 6.28
N LEU A 46 13.16 -9.40 6.12
CA LEU A 46 11.72 -9.47 5.98
C LEU A 46 11.34 -9.90 4.55
N PRO A 47 10.46 -10.91 4.38
CA PRO A 47 9.93 -11.25 3.07
C PRO A 47 9.15 -10.06 2.51
N ALA A 48 9.19 -9.90 1.18
CA ALA A 48 8.37 -8.90 0.52
C ALA A 48 6.89 -9.16 0.85
N PRO A 49 6.17 -8.19 1.44
CA PRO A 49 4.77 -8.37 1.77
C PRO A 49 3.96 -8.48 0.47
N ASP A 50 2.90 -9.30 0.53
CA ASP A 50 1.92 -9.35 -0.55
C ASP A 50 1.27 -7.98 -0.73
N ILE A 51 1.23 -7.47 -1.97
CA ILE A 51 0.70 -6.15 -2.29
C ILE A 51 -0.79 -6.07 -1.91
N ASP A 52 -1.51 -7.17 -2.12
CA ASP A 52 -2.93 -7.28 -1.79
C ASP A 52 -3.18 -7.28 -0.27
N ALA A 53 -2.16 -7.62 0.53
CA ALA A 53 -2.21 -7.56 2.00
C ALA A 53 -1.79 -6.21 2.58
N LEU A 54 -1.11 -5.36 1.79
CA LEU A 54 -0.68 -4.03 2.24
C LEU A 54 -1.79 -2.99 2.12
N LEU A 55 -2.61 -3.08 1.07
CA LEU A 55 -3.61 -2.07 0.73
C LEU A 55 -5.03 -2.61 0.98
N VAL A 56 -5.31 -2.79 2.26
CA VAL A 56 -6.58 -3.34 2.76
C VAL A 56 -7.47 -2.20 3.23
N ALA A 57 -8.77 -2.32 2.99
CA ALA A 57 -9.74 -1.34 3.44
C ALA A 57 -9.82 -1.29 4.99
N PRO A 58 -10.17 -0.13 5.57
CA PRO A 58 -10.15 0.08 7.01
C PRO A 58 -11.15 -0.76 7.80
N THR A 59 -12.16 -1.36 7.14
CA THR A 59 -13.13 -2.26 7.77
C THR A 59 -13.33 -3.52 6.94
N VAL A 60 -13.72 -4.61 7.60
CA VAL A 60 -14.03 -5.89 6.93
C VAL A 60 -15.12 -5.71 5.88
N VAL A 61 -16.15 -4.91 6.17
CA VAL A 61 -17.25 -4.63 5.24
C VAL A 61 -16.78 -3.85 4.00
N ALA A 62 -15.79 -2.96 4.16
CA ALA A 62 -15.20 -2.25 3.04
C ALA A 62 -14.39 -3.18 2.13
N ASN A 63 -13.66 -4.17 2.68
CA ASN A 63 -13.00 -5.19 1.86
C ASN A 63 -14.02 -6.04 1.10
N GLN A 64 -15.09 -6.47 1.78
CA GLN A 64 -16.18 -7.20 1.12
C GLN A 64 -16.80 -6.39 -0.03
N LEU A 65 -16.86 -5.06 0.10
CA LEU A 65 -17.32 -4.18 -0.98
C LEU A 65 -16.35 -4.18 -2.16
N TYR A 66 -15.03 -4.07 -1.91
CA TYR A 66 -14.01 -4.16 -2.96
C TYR A 66 -14.13 -5.47 -3.74
N ASP A 67 -14.16 -6.60 -3.04
CA ASP A 67 -14.27 -7.93 -3.65
C ASP A 67 -15.58 -8.06 -4.46
N ALA A 68 -16.71 -7.65 -3.88
CA ALA A 68 -18.01 -7.75 -4.55
C ALA A 68 -18.10 -6.88 -5.80
N VAL A 69 -17.46 -5.70 -5.81
CA VAL A 69 -17.38 -4.82 -6.99
C VAL A 69 -16.45 -5.41 -8.05
N ALA A 70 -15.29 -5.93 -7.65
CA ALA A 70 -14.35 -6.57 -8.56
C ALA A 70 -14.98 -7.78 -9.27
N GLU A 71 -15.67 -8.64 -8.52
CA GLU A 71 -16.41 -9.78 -9.07
C GLU A 71 -17.57 -9.36 -9.98
N GLU A 72 -18.33 -8.32 -9.61
CA GLU A 72 -19.41 -7.78 -10.44
C GLU A 72 -18.89 -7.33 -11.80
N ARG A 73 -17.71 -6.68 -11.82
CA ARG A 73 -17.08 -6.23 -13.06
C ARG A 73 -16.55 -7.40 -13.89
N ALA A 74 -15.87 -8.35 -13.25
CA ALA A 74 -15.34 -9.55 -13.89
C ALA A 74 -16.44 -10.39 -14.56
N LEU A 75 -17.61 -10.50 -13.93
CA LEU A 75 -18.77 -11.20 -14.51
C LEU A 75 -19.29 -10.50 -15.78
N GLY A 76 -19.34 -9.17 -15.78
CA GLY A 76 -19.70 -8.37 -16.96
C GLY A 76 -18.71 -8.59 -18.12
N ASP A 77 -17.42 -8.57 -17.83
CA ASP A 77 -16.37 -8.81 -18.82
C ASP A 77 -16.40 -10.24 -19.36
N ALA A 78 -16.67 -11.23 -18.51
CA ALA A 78 -16.83 -12.62 -18.92
C ALA A 78 -18.00 -12.80 -19.91
N ILE A 79 -19.15 -12.19 -19.63
CA ILE A 79 -20.30 -12.19 -20.55
C ILE A 79 -19.95 -11.52 -21.88
N PHE A 80 -19.24 -10.38 -21.83
CA PHE A 80 -18.79 -9.68 -23.03
C PHE A 80 -17.86 -10.55 -23.89
N VAL A 81 -16.89 -11.22 -23.28
CA VAL A 81 -15.97 -12.15 -23.98
C VAL A 81 -16.73 -13.34 -24.57
N LEU A 82 -17.72 -13.89 -23.86
CA LEU A 82 -18.58 -14.96 -24.37
C LEU A 82 -19.38 -14.52 -25.60
N GLY A 83 -19.88 -13.28 -25.62
CA GLY A 83 -20.54 -12.70 -26.80
C GLY A 83 -19.61 -12.71 -28.02
N ARG A 84 -18.38 -12.24 -27.84
CA ARG A 84 -17.38 -12.26 -28.91
C ARG A 84 -16.90 -13.67 -29.30
N ALA A 85 -17.12 -14.68 -28.45
CA ALA A 85 -16.78 -16.07 -28.75
C ALA A 85 -17.85 -16.73 -29.61
N VAL A 86 -19.14 -16.44 -29.37
CA VAL A 86 -20.24 -16.96 -30.19
C VAL A 86 -20.28 -16.30 -31.56
N GLU A 87 -20.01 -15.00 -31.66
CA GLU A 87 -19.88 -14.27 -32.94
C GLU A 87 -18.79 -14.87 -33.84
N ARG A 88 -17.71 -15.37 -33.25
CA ARG A 88 -16.60 -16.03 -33.95
C ARG A 88 -16.81 -17.52 -34.18
N GLY A 89 -17.97 -18.07 -33.82
CA GLY A 89 -18.28 -19.49 -33.97
C GLY A 89 -17.46 -20.43 -33.07
N ARG A 90 -16.75 -19.92 -32.04
CA ARG A 90 -15.97 -20.76 -31.12
C ARG A 90 -16.83 -21.54 -30.14
N ILE A 91 -18.04 -21.05 -29.87
CA ILE A 91 -19.05 -21.70 -29.02
C ILE A 91 -20.38 -21.73 -29.75
N GLY A 92 -21.16 -22.79 -29.53
CA GLY A 92 -22.51 -22.91 -30.07
C GLY A 92 -23.51 -21.98 -29.37
N PRO A 93 -24.55 -21.47 -30.07
CA PRO A 93 -25.55 -20.57 -29.49
C PRO A 93 -26.28 -21.13 -28.26
N ALA A 94 -26.53 -22.45 -28.23
CA ALA A 94 -27.16 -23.09 -27.08
C ALA A 94 -26.29 -23.06 -25.81
N VAL A 95 -24.97 -23.24 -25.97
CA VAL A 95 -24.00 -23.16 -24.86
C VAL A 95 -23.89 -21.72 -24.38
N PHE A 96 -23.78 -20.76 -25.31
CA PHE A 96 -23.80 -19.33 -24.98
C PHE A 96 -25.03 -18.94 -24.16
N ALA A 97 -26.23 -19.30 -24.63
CA ALA A 97 -27.47 -18.96 -23.93
C ALA A 97 -27.55 -19.56 -22.52
N LYS A 98 -27.04 -20.79 -22.33
CA LYS A 98 -27.00 -21.45 -21.02
C LYS A 98 -26.02 -20.75 -20.06
N THR A 99 -24.78 -20.55 -20.50
CA THR A 99 -23.70 -19.99 -19.66
C THR A 99 -23.97 -18.52 -19.32
N THR A 100 -24.36 -17.72 -20.31
CA THR A 100 -24.68 -16.29 -20.10
C THR A 100 -25.83 -16.12 -19.11
N ARG A 101 -26.85 -16.99 -19.13
CA ARG A 101 -27.95 -16.92 -18.15
C ARG A 101 -27.46 -17.19 -16.72
N SER A 102 -26.56 -18.15 -16.53
CA SER A 102 -25.99 -18.47 -15.21
C SER A 102 -25.16 -17.29 -14.68
N LEU A 103 -24.26 -16.77 -15.50
CA LEU A 103 -23.41 -15.63 -15.15
C LEU A 103 -24.23 -14.36 -14.91
N ALA A 104 -25.25 -14.10 -15.72
CA ALA A 104 -26.12 -12.93 -15.55
C ALA A 104 -26.92 -12.99 -14.23
N ARG A 105 -27.32 -14.20 -13.78
CA ARG A 105 -27.97 -14.39 -12.49
C ARG A 105 -27.01 -14.04 -11.34
N GLU A 106 -25.79 -14.55 -11.38
CA GLU A 106 -24.76 -14.22 -10.38
C GLU A 106 -24.44 -12.73 -10.38
N TRP A 107 -24.31 -12.15 -11.58
CA TRP A 107 -24.03 -10.73 -11.77
C TRP A 107 -25.11 -9.84 -11.13
N TYR A 108 -26.40 -10.19 -11.32
CA TYR A 108 -27.50 -9.50 -10.67
C TYR A 108 -27.41 -9.56 -9.14
N LEU A 109 -27.12 -10.74 -8.58
CA LEU A 109 -26.99 -10.92 -7.13
C LEU A 109 -25.80 -10.12 -6.55
N LYS A 110 -24.65 -10.11 -7.24
CA LYS A 110 -23.49 -9.30 -6.84
C LYS A 110 -23.80 -7.81 -6.91
N LYS A 111 -24.47 -7.34 -7.95
CA LYS A 111 -24.92 -5.94 -8.07
C LYS A 111 -25.89 -5.54 -6.94
N ALA A 112 -26.81 -6.44 -6.55
CA ALA A 112 -27.70 -6.22 -5.42
C ALA A 112 -26.95 -6.19 -4.08
N LEU A 113 -25.97 -7.08 -3.89
CA LEU A 113 -25.13 -7.13 -2.70
C LEU A 113 -24.30 -5.85 -2.54
N VAL A 114 -23.63 -5.39 -3.62
CA VAL A 114 -22.88 -4.13 -3.65
C VAL A 114 -23.77 -2.96 -3.20
N ARG A 115 -24.99 -2.87 -3.72
CA ARG A 115 -25.96 -1.82 -3.31
C ARG A 115 -26.40 -1.94 -1.86
N LYS A 116 -26.54 -3.16 -1.34
CA LYS A 116 -26.90 -3.40 0.06
C LYS A 116 -25.77 -2.97 0.99
N ILE A 117 -24.53 -3.34 0.67
CA ILE A 117 -23.33 -2.96 1.43
C ILE A 117 -23.12 -1.44 1.36
N GLY A 118 -23.20 -0.85 0.17
CA GLY A 118 -23.06 0.59 -0.04
C GLY A 118 -24.07 1.42 0.76
N ARG A 119 -25.34 1.00 0.82
CA ARG A 119 -26.35 1.62 1.71
C ARG A 119 -26.01 1.44 3.18
N GLY A 120 -25.61 0.24 3.59
CA GLY A 120 -25.20 -0.03 4.98
C GLY A 120 -23.99 0.77 5.44
N MET A 121 -23.10 1.14 4.51
CA MET A 121 -21.93 1.98 4.75
C MET A 121 -22.19 3.49 4.57
N GLY A 122 -23.40 3.89 4.17
CA GLY A 122 -23.72 5.30 3.89
C GLY A 122 -23.08 5.88 2.63
N LEU A 123 -22.59 5.03 1.71
CA LEU A 123 -21.94 5.42 0.46
C LEU A 123 -22.94 5.69 -0.68
N VAL A 124 -24.14 5.14 -0.57
CA VAL A 124 -25.22 5.26 -1.57
C VAL A 124 -26.48 5.69 -0.82
N GLY A 125 -27.00 6.87 -1.16
CA GLY A 125 -28.33 7.33 -0.77
C GLY A 125 -29.41 6.66 -1.61
#